data_AF-A0A924GEI7-F1
#
_entry.id   AF-A0A924GEI7-F1
#
_cell.length_a   1.000
_cell.length_b   1.000
_cell.length_c   1.000
_cell.angle_alpha   90.00
_cell.angle_beta   90.00
_cell.angle_gamma   90.00
#
_symmetry.space_group_name_H-M   'P 1'
#
loop_
_entity.id
_entity.type
_entity.pdbx_description
1 polymer ?
#
loop_
_entity_poly.entity_id
_entity_poly.type
_entity_poly.pdbx_seq_one_letter_code
_entity_poly.pdbx_strand_id
1 'polypeptide(L)'
;MFPTEFITNAVIVGAVILVLLIVVITLLRGIKVAKPDEAIIVTSRQKALKKGEAETENAGQKVVFGSRVFVKPVIEAYFKLSLRSRQLNVQATAQTRDAITIRVNAVAVVKVGGSESMVRAAAQRFLNQQDQIETSTEEVLSGSVRSIVGQLTVTEIITNRSALQGQVLEAVRESLDVQGLTIDTLQIKEIDDDNGYIRDLGRGEAARVKQVAEIAESVSRQASEEARIAADQAVAESQRKLDLRNAEIQKETDKARAEAAAAAPLAEAIAQQEVVAQQEVTAGKRVGLRKQELDAEIRAVADAQAYSIAKKAEADATASVAAANADRDSRRSSAEAIEAEGLAERNRRRSAAEAVEAEGLSEKNRRIAAAEALQAEGEAEAASIRARGNAEAEATRSRAEALEQGAGDLLRQQVIAQLPEIVRAASEPLASISNMTVISSDGKGSEQVGQNVATQLTTVNQILKDLVGIDISDIITGRMTGEAIGKGIAGVQPAAAPRSTPATTSKPDA
;
A
#
# COMPACT_ATOMS: atom_id res chain seq x y z
N MET A 1 45.44 -31.47 -86.81
CA MET A 1 44.04 -31.03 -87.01
C MET A 1 43.29 -31.42 -85.74
N PHE A 2 43.25 -30.54 -84.74
CA PHE A 2 42.48 -30.85 -83.53
C PHE A 2 41.00 -30.91 -83.90
N PRO A 3 40.25 -31.95 -83.50
CA PRO A 3 38.87 -32.11 -83.90
C PRO A 3 38.07 -30.93 -83.35
N THR A 4 37.49 -30.13 -84.25
CA THR A 4 36.60 -29.01 -83.93
C THR A 4 35.47 -29.42 -82.99
N GLU A 5 35.04 -30.69 -83.07
CA GLU A 5 34.11 -31.36 -82.15
C GLU A 5 34.50 -31.24 -80.66
N PHE A 6 35.78 -31.34 -80.32
CA PHE A 6 36.24 -31.28 -78.92
C PHE A 6 36.14 -29.86 -78.35
N ILE A 7 36.41 -28.86 -79.19
CA ILE A 7 36.28 -27.44 -78.82
C ILE A 7 34.80 -27.08 -78.67
N THR A 8 33.94 -27.52 -79.60
CA THR A 8 32.49 -27.27 -79.53
C THR A 8 31.85 -27.90 -78.30
N ASN A 9 32.19 -29.17 -77.99
CA ASN A 9 31.68 -29.85 -76.79
C ASN A 9 32.20 -29.22 -75.50
N ALA A 10 33.47 -28.79 -75.46
CA ALA A 10 34.01 -28.06 -74.32
C ALA A 10 33.31 -26.70 -74.09
N VAL A 11 32.95 -25.99 -75.17
CA VAL A 11 32.19 -24.73 -75.08
C VAL A 11 30.75 -24.96 -74.60
N ILE A 12 30.08 -26.00 -75.07
CA ILE A 12 28.71 -26.35 -74.62
C ILE A 12 28.71 -26.75 -73.14
N VAL A 13 29.63 -27.63 -72.73
CA VAL A 13 29.77 -28.03 -71.32
C VAL A 13 30.12 -26.82 -70.44
N GLY A 14 31.03 -25.95 -70.90
CA GLY A 14 31.36 -24.70 -70.22
C GLY A 14 30.17 -23.76 -70.06
N ALA A 15 29.34 -23.60 -71.09
CA ALA A 15 28.13 -22.78 -71.05
C ALA A 15 27.07 -23.36 -70.09
N VAL A 16 26.87 -24.69 -70.09
CA VAL A 16 25.94 -25.36 -69.17
C VAL A 16 26.39 -25.20 -67.71
N ILE A 17 27.68 -25.35 -67.43
CA ILE A 17 28.25 -25.14 -66.09
C ILE A 17 28.07 -23.69 -65.65
N LEU A 18 28.28 -22.72 -66.55
CA LEU A 18 28.10 -21.30 -66.26
C LEU A 18 26.64 -20.96 -65.94
N VAL A 19 25.69 -21.50 -66.71
CA VAL A 19 24.25 -21.33 -66.43
C VAL A 19 23.88 -21.97 -65.11
N LEU A 20 24.37 -23.18 -64.82
CA LEU A 20 24.12 -23.86 -63.55
C LEU A 20 24.69 -23.05 -62.37
N LEU A 21 25.88 -22.48 -62.52
CA LEU A 21 26.52 -21.64 -61.51
C LEU A 21 25.75 -20.33 -61.27
N ILE A 22 25.25 -19.68 -62.33
CA ILE A 22 24.38 -18.50 -62.23
C ILE A 22 23.08 -18.84 -61.50
N VAL A 23 22.46 -19.98 -61.82
CA VAL A 23 21.23 -20.46 -61.17
C VAL A 23 21.49 -20.72 -59.68
N VAL A 24 22.58 -21.41 -59.33
CA VAL A 24 22.97 -21.66 -57.93
C VAL A 24 23.23 -20.36 -57.17
N ILE A 25 23.97 -19.41 -57.74
CA ILE A 25 24.20 -18.10 -57.11
C ILE A 25 22.89 -17.35 -56.88
N THR A 26 21.97 -17.41 -57.84
CA THR A 26 20.66 -16.76 -57.75
C THR A 26 19.78 -17.40 -56.67
N LEU A 27 19.79 -18.73 -56.56
CA LEU A 27 19.13 -19.48 -55.48
C LEU A 27 19.72 -19.13 -54.10
N LEU A 28 21.04 -19.12 -53.97
CA LEU A 28 21.70 -18.76 -52.71
C LEU A 28 21.40 -17.31 -52.29
N ARG A 29 21.30 -16.38 -53.25
CA ARG A 29 20.89 -14.99 -52.99
C ARG A 29 19.45 -14.84 -52.51
N GLY A 30 18.58 -15.81 -52.81
CA GLY A 30 17.19 -15.86 -52.35
C GLY A 30 17.04 -16.17 -50.85
N ILE A 31 18.06 -16.75 -50.21
CA ILE A 31 18.02 -17.05 -48.77
C ILE A 31 18.28 -15.75 -47.99
N LYS A 32 17.26 -15.25 -47.30
CA LYS A 32 17.34 -14.09 -46.40
C LYS A 32 17.13 -14.54 -44.97
N VAL A 33 17.85 -13.93 -44.04
CA VAL A 33 17.79 -14.24 -42.61
C VAL A 33 17.25 -13.02 -41.88
N ALA A 34 16.12 -13.18 -41.18
CA ALA A 34 15.60 -12.19 -40.26
C ALA A 34 16.38 -12.27 -38.95
N LYS A 35 16.84 -11.13 -38.43
CA LYS A 35 17.36 -11.05 -37.06
C LYS A 35 16.18 -11.14 -36.06
N PRO A 36 16.42 -11.45 -34.78
CA PRO A 36 15.36 -11.49 -33.77
C PRO A 36 14.59 -10.16 -33.60
N ASP A 37 15.23 -9.03 -33.94
CA ASP A 37 14.69 -7.68 -33.86
C ASP A 37 14.18 -7.12 -35.21
N GLU A 38 14.16 -7.95 -36.27
CA GLU A 38 13.71 -7.58 -37.61
C GLU A 38 12.59 -8.52 -38.07
N ALA A 39 11.52 -7.98 -38.65
CA ALA A 39 10.55 -8.76 -39.42
C ALA A 39 10.87 -8.63 -40.92
N ILE A 40 10.81 -9.74 -41.64
CA ILE A 40 10.86 -9.74 -43.11
C ILE A 40 9.45 -9.89 -43.64
N ILE A 41 8.99 -8.88 -44.40
CA ILE A 41 7.75 -8.96 -45.16
C ILE A 41 8.11 -9.36 -46.59
N VAL A 42 7.58 -10.51 -47.04
CA VAL A 42 7.72 -10.99 -48.41
C VAL A 42 6.42 -10.73 -49.15
N THR A 43 6.50 -9.97 -50.24
CA THR A 43 5.35 -9.71 -51.11
C THR A 43 5.47 -10.61 -52.35
N SER A 44 4.37 -11.30 -52.66
CA SER A 44 4.28 -12.18 -53.84
C SER A 44 3.13 -11.71 -54.73
N ARG A 45 3.14 -12.08 -56.02
CA ARG A 45 1.97 -11.87 -56.89
C ARG A 45 0.76 -12.55 -56.25
N GLN A 46 -0.34 -11.80 -56.11
CA GLN A 46 -1.61 -12.27 -55.55
C GLN A 46 -1.94 -13.66 -56.10
N LYS A 47 -2.07 -14.65 -55.21
CA LYS A 47 -2.80 -15.87 -55.56
C LYS A 47 -4.26 -15.47 -55.67
N ALA A 48 -4.89 -15.79 -56.80
CA ALA A 48 -6.35 -15.73 -56.90
C ALA A 48 -6.94 -16.59 -55.77
N LEU A 49 -7.66 -15.94 -54.85
CA LEU A 49 -8.32 -16.58 -53.72
C LEU A 49 -9.24 -17.68 -54.23
N LYS A 50 -9.11 -18.90 -53.68
CA LYS A 50 -10.13 -19.94 -53.87
C LYS A 50 -11.34 -19.54 -53.01
N LYS A 51 -12.52 -19.51 -53.63
CA LYS A 51 -13.80 -19.11 -53.02
C LYS A 51 -14.10 -20.06 -51.84
N GLY A 52 -14.01 -19.58 -50.60
CA GLY A 52 -14.40 -20.33 -49.40
C GLY A 52 -13.48 -20.22 -48.17
N GLU A 53 -12.27 -19.67 -48.28
CA GLU A 53 -11.48 -19.27 -47.11
C GLU A 53 -11.90 -17.86 -46.69
N ALA A 54 -12.13 -17.66 -45.38
CA ALA A 54 -12.49 -16.35 -44.80
C ALA A 54 -11.60 -15.26 -45.40
N GLU A 55 -12.19 -14.11 -45.72
CA GLU A 55 -11.49 -12.94 -46.25
C GLU A 55 -10.34 -12.53 -45.30
N THR A 56 -9.16 -13.12 -45.48
CA THR A 56 -7.93 -12.47 -45.09
C THR A 56 -7.73 -11.36 -46.10
N GLU A 57 -8.32 -10.19 -45.83
CA GLU A 57 -7.90 -8.93 -46.41
C GLU A 57 -6.36 -8.95 -46.42
N ASN A 58 -5.77 -8.88 -47.62
CA ASN A 58 -4.32 -8.91 -47.89
C ASN A 58 -3.66 -10.29 -48.11
N ALA A 59 -4.26 -11.14 -48.96
CA ALA A 59 -3.78 -12.47 -49.40
C ALA A 59 -2.47 -12.53 -50.25
N GLY A 60 -1.54 -11.59 -50.08
CA GLY A 60 -0.30 -11.52 -50.89
C GLY A 60 1.00 -11.25 -50.11
N GLN A 61 0.91 -10.99 -48.80
CA GLN A 61 2.05 -10.62 -47.96
C GLN A 61 2.27 -11.66 -46.87
N LYS A 62 3.48 -12.22 -46.80
CA LYS A 62 3.90 -13.16 -45.77
C LYS A 62 4.87 -12.47 -44.82
N VAL A 63 4.57 -12.48 -43.51
CA VAL A 63 5.46 -11.96 -42.47
C VAL A 63 6.26 -13.10 -41.87
N VAL A 64 7.58 -12.90 -41.70
CA VAL A 64 8.48 -13.89 -41.10
C VAL A 64 9.31 -13.24 -40.00
N PHE A 65 9.30 -13.87 -38.82
CA PHE A 65 10.02 -13.43 -37.62
C PHE A 65 11.22 -14.33 -37.37
N GLY A 66 12.39 -13.74 -37.07
CA GLY A 66 13.56 -14.41 -36.48
C GLY A 66 14.04 -15.70 -37.18
N SER A 67 13.67 -15.93 -38.43
CA SER A 67 13.90 -17.18 -39.14
C SER A 67 14.35 -16.94 -40.58
N ARG A 68 14.88 -18.01 -41.21
CA ARG A 68 15.36 -17.97 -42.60
C ARG A 68 14.15 -18.08 -43.52
N VAL A 69 14.05 -17.16 -44.47
CA VAL A 69 13.02 -17.18 -45.51
C VAL A 69 13.70 -17.25 -46.88
N PHE A 70 13.18 -18.13 -47.72
CA PHE A 70 13.56 -18.19 -49.12
C PHE A 70 12.66 -17.27 -49.93
N VAL A 71 13.22 -16.18 -50.42
CA VAL A 71 12.56 -15.19 -51.27
C VAL A 71 12.93 -15.49 -52.72
N LYS A 72 11.92 -15.75 -53.56
CA LYS A 72 12.15 -16.03 -54.99
C LYS A 72 12.65 -14.77 -55.70
N PRO A 73 13.92 -14.71 -56.15
CA PRO A 73 14.59 -13.48 -56.56
C PRO A 73 14.00 -12.77 -57.80
N VAL A 74 13.09 -13.42 -58.53
CA VAL A 74 12.48 -12.88 -59.77
C VAL A 74 11.01 -12.50 -59.59
N ILE A 75 10.30 -13.06 -58.60
CA ILE A 75 8.83 -12.97 -58.49
C ILE A 75 8.41 -12.33 -57.16
N GLU A 76 9.25 -12.41 -56.13
CA GLU A 76 8.95 -11.95 -54.78
C GLU A 76 9.87 -10.79 -54.40
N ALA A 77 9.28 -9.73 -53.84
CA ALA A 77 10.04 -8.65 -53.22
C ALA A 77 10.06 -8.87 -51.70
N TYR A 78 11.12 -8.40 -51.04
CA TYR A 78 11.22 -8.46 -49.59
C TYR A 78 11.57 -7.10 -49.01
N PHE A 79 11.05 -6.83 -47.83
CA PHE A 79 11.32 -5.63 -47.05
C PHE A 79 11.60 -6.01 -45.61
N LYS A 80 12.45 -5.21 -44.96
CA LYS A 80 12.81 -5.40 -43.56
C LYS A 80 12.15 -4.31 -42.73
N LEU A 81 11.49 -4.69 -41.65
CA LEU A 81 10.93 -3.78 -40.67
C LEU A 81 11.58 -4.01 -39.31
N SER A 82 12.10 -2.94 -38.70
CA SER A 82 12.68 -3.02 -37.35
C SER A 82 11.59 -3.08 -36.28
N LEU A 83 11.62 -4.15 -35.47
CA LEU A 83 10.72 -4.37 -34.33
C LEU A 83 11.28 -3.80 -33.01
N ARG A 84 12.42 -3.10 -33.07
CA ARG A 84 13.06 -2.53 -31.88
C ARG A 84 12.17 -1.47 -31.23
N SER A 85 12.19 -1.45 -29.90
CA SER A 85 11.57 -0.37 -29.12
C SER A 85 12.29 0.95 -29.38
N ARG A 86 11.49 2.01 -29.52
CA ARG A 86 11.91 3.39 -29.73
C ARG A 86 11.38 4.24 -28.58
N GLN A 87 12.23 5.10 -28.05
CA GLN A 87 11.87 6.01 -26.99
C GLN A 87 11.49 7.37 -27.60
N LEU A 88 10.29 7.84 -27.33
CA LEU A 88 9.75 9.10 -27.82
C LEU A 88 9.59 10.07 -26.65
N ASN A 89 10.05 11.30 -26.84
CA ASN A 89 9.74 12.39 -25.92
C ASN A 89 8.54 13.12 -26.51
N VAL A 90 7.41 13.07 -25.83
CA VAL A 90 6.16 13.68 -26.27
C VAL A 90 5.94 14.96 -25.49
N GLN A 91 5.72 16.05 -26.20
CA GLN A 91 5.33 17.32 -25.61
C GLN A 91 3.94 17.71 -26.11
N ALA A 92 3.05 18.00 -25.16
CA ALA A 92 1.68 18.40 -25.46
C ALA A 92 1.31 19.66 -24.68
N THR A 93 1.04 20.75 -25.40
CA THR A 93 0.37 21.92 -24.84
C THR A 93 -1.14 21.74 -24.99
N ALA A 94 -1.86 21.87 -23.88
CA ALA A 94 -3.30 21.65 -23.80
C ALA A 94 -3.93 22.59 -22.77
N GLN A 95 -5.19 22.95 -23.01
CA GLN A 95 -6.00 23.68 -22.04
C GLN A 95 -6.82 22.69 -21.23
N THR A 96 -6.76 22.76 -19.91
CA THR A 96 -7.53 21.90 -18.99
C THR A 96 -9.00 22.31 -18.92
N ARG A 97 -9.82 21.52 -18.22
CA ARG A 97 -11.24 21.83 -17.96
C ARG A 97 -11.45 23.19 -17.28
N ASP A 98 -10.47 23.63 -16.48
CA ASP A 98 -10.50 24.92 -15.76
C ASP A 98 -9.99 26.10 -16.63
N ALA A 99 -9.86 25.88 -17.95
CA ALA A 99 -9.34 26.85 -18.92
C ALA A 99 -7.87 27.26 -18.70
N ILE A 100 -7.09 26.49 -17.94
CA ILE A 100 -5.68 26.76 -17.67
C ILE A 100 -4.83 26.03 -18.72
N THR A 101 -3.93 26.77 -19.38
CA THR A 101 -3.01 26.17 -20.36
C THR A 101 -1.82 25.55 -19.64
N ILE A 102 -1.63 24.25 -19.84
CA ILE A 102 -0.52 23.49 -19.28
C ILE A 102 0.30 22.82 -20.39
N ARG A 103 1.59 22.62 -20.12
CA ARG A 103 2.52 21.86 -20.93
C ARG A 103 2.82 20.55 -20.23
N VAL A 104 2.47 19.44 -20.87
CA VAL A 104 2.72 18.10 -20.35
C VAL A 104 3.84 17.46 -21.16
N ASN A 105 4.92 17.10 -20.47
CA ASN A 105 6.04 16.37 -21.02
C ASN A 105 5.92 14.90 -20.60
N ALA A 106 5.92 14.00 -21.57
CA ALA A 106 5.84 12.56 -21.35
C ALA A 106 6.94 11.82 -22.11
N VAL A 107 7.28 10.63 -21.64
CA VAL A 107 8.08 9.67 -22.39
C VAL A 107 7.27 8.42 -22.64
N ALA A 108 7.23 8.05 -23.92
CA ALA A 108 6.64 6.81 -24.36
C ALA A 108 7.74 5.90 -24.91
N VAL A 109 7.60 4.60 -24.66
CA VAL A 109 8.37 3.58 -25.36
C VAL A 109 7.41 2.82 -26.24
N VAL A 110 7.63 2.90 -27.55
CA VAL A 110 6.77 2.31 -28.57
C VAL A 110 7.56 1.32 -29.42
N LYS A 111 6.89 0.29 -29.91
CA LYS A 111 7.46 -0.66 -30.86
C LYS A 111 6.41 -1.14 -31.84
N VAL A 112 6.84 -1.80 -32.91
CA VAL A 112 5.92 -2.51 -33.79
C VAL A 112 5.42 -3.76 -33.05
N GLY A 113 4.11 -4.03 -33.13
CA GLY A 113 3.51 -5.20 -32.51
C GLY A 113 4.11 -6.51 -33.04
N GLY A 114 4.19 -7.53 -32.18
CA GLY A 114 4.78 -8.82 -32.52
C GLY A 114 3.87 -9.77 -33.31
N SER A 115 2.62 -9.38 -33.57
CA SER A 115 1.67 -10.18 -34.34
C SER A 115 1.82 -9.94 -35.84
N GLU A 116 1.49 -10.94 -36.66
CA GLU A 116 1.56 -10.81 -38.13
C GLU A 116 0.63 -9.70 -38.65
N SER A 117 -0.54 -9.50 -38.04
CA SER A 117 -1.47 -8.42 -38.40
C SER A 117 -0.89 -7.03 -38.12
N MET A 118 -0.28 -6.81 -36.95
CA MET A 118 0.33 -5.53 -36.58
C MET A 118 1.56 -5.22 -37.44
N VAL A 119 2.43 -6.20 -37.68
CA VAL A 119 3.58 -6.00 -38.58
C VAL A 119 3.12 -5.63 -39.99
N ARG A 120 2.02 -6.24 -40.47
CA ARG A 120 1.47 -5.91 -41.79
C ARG A 120 0.91 -4.48 -41.84
N ALA A 121 0.15 -4.07 -40.83
CA ALA A 121 -0.38 -2.70 -40.73
C ALA A 121 0.75 -1.66 -40.66
N ALA A 122 1.78 -1.92 -39.86
CA ALA A 122 2.96 -1.06 -39.76
C ALA A 122 3.76 -1.04 -41.08
N ALA A 123 3.90 -2.19 -41.74
CA ALA A 123 4.58 -2.30 -43.03
C ALA A 123 3.87 -1.50 -44.13
N GLN A 124 2.54 -1.42 -44.14
CA GLN A 124 1.82 -0.62 -45.14
C GLN A 124 2.12 0.88 -45.02
N ARG A 125 2.37 1.38 -43.79
CA ARG A 125 2.60 2.81 -43.52
C ARG A 125 4.07 3.19 -43.56
N PHE A 126 4.94 2.38 -42.94
CA PHE A 126 6.29 2.80 -42.57
C PHE A 126 7.42 2.06 -43.31
N LEU A 127 7.12 1.23 -44.32
CA LEU A 127 8.12 0.39 -45.02
C LEU A 127 9.37 1.15 -45.48
N ASN A 128 9.14 2.28 -46.14
CA ASN A 128 10.16 3.12 -46.78
C ASN A 128 10.47 4.38 -45.96
N GLN A 129 9.79 4.56 -44.82
CA GLN A 129 9.85 5.76 -43.99
C GLN A 129 9.89 5.38 -42.51
N GLN A 130 10.80 4.48 -42.14
CA GLN A 130 10.90 3.99 -40.76
C GLN A 130 11.30 5.08 -39.77
N ASP A 131 12.00 6.13 -40.24
CA ASP A 131 12.34 7.31 -39.44
C ASP A 131 11.11 8.15 -39.10
N GLN A 132 10.06 8.10 -39.94
CA GLN A 132 8.80 8.83 -39.71
C GLN A 132 7.88 8.15 -38.68
N ILE A 133 8.21 6.93 -38.23
CA ILE A 133 7.49 6.27 -37.14
C ILE A 133 7.54 7.16 -35.89
N GLU A 134 8.69 7.75 -35.60
CA GLU A 134 8.88 8.55 -34.39
C GLU A 134 8.02 9.80 -34.40
N THR A 135 8.12 10.61 -35.46
CA THR A 135 7.33 11.83 -35.63
C THR A 135 5.83 11.56 -35.70
N SER A 136 5.40 10.57 -36.50
CA SER A 136 3.98 10.24 -36.61
C SER A 136 3.39 9.72 -35.30
N THR A 137 4.14 8.91 -34.56
CA THR A 137 3.69 8.40 -33.27
C THR A 137 3.68 9.49 -32.20
N GLU A 138 4.66 10.40 -32.22
CA GLU A 138 4.69 11.56 -31.34
C GLU A 138 3.47 12.46 -31.54
N GLU A 139 3.07 12.73 -32.79
CA GLU A 139 1.87 13.52 -33.10
C GLU A 139 0.59 12.87 -32.55
N VAL A 140 0.44 11.55 -32.73
CA VAL A 140 -0.71 10.80 -32.21
C VAL A 140 -0.72 10.84 -30.68
N LEU A 141 0.42 10.56 -30.04
CA LEU A 141 0.56 10.59 -28.59
C LEU A 141 0.27 11.99 -28.03
N SER A 142 0.81 13.04 -28.65
CA SER A 142 0.57 14.43 -28.26
C SER A 142 -0.90 14.80 -28.39
N GLY A 143 -1.56 14.35 -29.47
CA GLY A 143 -3.00 14.50 -29.67
C GLY A 143 -3.84 13.83 -28.58
N SER A 144 -3.53 12.57 -28.25
CA SER A 144 -4.23 11.84 -27.18
C SER A 144 -3.99 12.46 -25.81
N VAL A 145 -2.75 12.81 -25.46
CA VAL A 145 -2.42 13.52 -24.21
C VAL A 145 -3.22 14.83 -24.13
N ARG A 146 -3.24 15.62 -25.21
CA ARG A 146 -4.00 16.88 -25.27
C ARG A 146 -5.50 16.65 -25.06
N SER A 147 -6.07 15.60 -25.64
CA SER A 147 -7.48 15.26 -25.50
C SER A 147 -7.85 14.90 -24.05
N ILE A 148 -7.07 14.02 -23.41
CA ILE A 148 -7.33 13.59 -22.03
C ILE A 148 -7.10 14.74 -21.04
N VAL A 149 -6.03 15.52 -21.22
CA VAL A 149 -5.75 16.71 -20.39
C VAL A 149 -6.90 17.72 -20.45
N GLY A 150 -7.55 17.88 -21.61
CA GLY A 150 -8.69 18.79 -21.76
C GLY A 150 -9.94 18.38 -20.97
N GLN A 151 -10.04 17.12 -20.56
CA GLN A 151 -11.19 16.62 -19.79
C GLN A 151 -10.99 16.74 -18.27
N LEU A 152 -9.73 16.89 -17.81
CA LEU A 152 -9.37 16.92 -16.40
C LEU A 152 -9.09 18.34 -15.90
N THR A 153 -9.22 18.53 -14.60
CA THR A 153 -8.77 19.74 -13.89
C THR A 153 -7.27 19.74 -13.65
N VAL A 154 -6.67 20.91 -13.40
CA VAL A 154 -5.24 21.00 -13.06
C VAL A 154 -4.91 20.20 -11.79
N THR A 155 -5.79 20.27 -10.79
CA THR A 155 -5.61 19.57 -9.51
C THR A 155 -5.64 18.04 -9.68
N GLU A 156 -6.56 17.51 -10.48
CA GLU A 156 -6.63 16.07 -10.77
C GLU A 156 -5.39 15.57 -11.49
N ILE A 157 -4.88 16.34 -12.46
CA ILE A 157 -3.66 16.01 -13.22
C ILE A 157 -2.44 15.92 -12.31
N ILE A 158 -2.32 16.83 -11.33
CA ILE A 158 -1.17 16.86 -10.40
C ILE A 158 -1.29 15.76 -9.33
N THR A 159 -2.50 15.55 -8.81
CA THR A 159 -2.74 14.64 -7.68
C THR A 159 -2.76 13.19 -8.12
N ASN A 160 -3.42 12.88 -9.26
CA ASN A 160 -3.68 11.53 -9.73
C ASN A 160 -2.95 11.23 -11.05
N ARG A 161 -1.62 11.39 -11.05
CA ARG A 161 -0.78 11.18 -12.24
C ARG A 161 -0.89 9.78 -12.83
N SER A 162 -1.05 8.75 -12.00
CA SER A 162 -1.20 7.36 -12.46
C SER A 162 -2.54 7.14 -13.18
N ALA A 163 -3.61 7.82 -12.74
CA ALA A 163 -4.91 7.74 -13.41
C ALA A 163 -4.87 8.39 -14.79
N LEU A 164 -4.23 9.57 -14.90
CA LEU A 164 -3.97 10.22 -16.18
C LEU A 164 -3.16 9.29 -17.11
N GLN A 165 -2.09 8.67 -16.60
CA GLN A 165 -1.28 7.73 -17.38
C GLN A 165 -2.11 6.56 -17.92
N GLY A 166 -2.97 5.97 -17.08
CA GLY A 166 -3.86 4.87 -17.49
C GLY A 166 -4.84 5.29 -18.58
N GLN A 167 -5.49 6.45 -18.42
CA GLN A 167 -6.44 6.97 -19.41
C GLN A 167 -5.79 7.32 -20.75
N VAL A 168 -4.62 7.97 -20.72
CA VAL A 168 -3.85 8.27 -21.94
C VAL A 168 -3.40 6.98 -22.61
N LEU A 169 -2.88 6.01 -21.84
CA LEU A 169 -2.44 4.73 -22.38
C LEU A 169 -3.57 4.00 -23.12
N GLU A 170 -4.78 4.00 -22.55
CA GLU A 170 -5.93 3.35 -23.16
C GLU A 170 -6.38 4.06 -24.46
N ALA A 171 -6.49 5.38 -24.44
CA ALA A 171 -6.85 6.17 -25.63
C ALA A 171 -5.81 6.03 -26.77
N VAL A 172 -4.53 5.90 -26.40
CA VAL A 172 -3.43 5.74 -27.36
C VAL A 172 -3.42 4.33 -27.97
N ARG A 173 -3.70 3.28 -27.19
CA ARG A 173 -3.72 1.90 -27.68
C ARG A 173 -4.65 1.74 -28.87
N GLU A 174 -5.88 2.26 -28.77
CA GLU A 174 -6.85 2.22 -29.87
C GLU A 174 -6.29 2.88 -31.16
N SER A 175 -5.62 4.03 -31.01
CA SER A 175 -5.07 4.78 -32.14
C SER A 175 -3.79 4.16 -32.73
N LEU A 176 -2.95 3.51 -31.91
CA LEU A 176 -1.68 2.90 -32.33
C LEU A 176 -1.86 1.48 -32.87
N ASP A 177 -2.81 0.71 -32.33
CA ASP A 177 -3.09 -0.66 -32.78
C ASP A 177 -3.51 -0.70 -34.25
N VAL A 178 -4.31 0.28 -34.69
CA VAL A 178 -4.70 0.47 -36.10
C VAL A 178 -3.48 0.69 -37.02
N GLN A 179 -2.38 1.23 -36.47
CA GLN A 179 -1.13 1.45 -37.22
C GLN A 179 -0.15 0.28 -37.09
N GLY A 180 -0.50 -0.76 -36.32
CA GLY A 180 0.38 -1.88 -36.02
C GLY A 180 1.48 -1.55 -35.00
N LEU A 181 1.31 -0.47 -34.23
CA LEU A 181 2.23 -0.04 -33.19
C LEU A 181 1.66 -0.39 -31.82
N THR A 182 2.53 -0.76 -30.89
CA THR A 182 2.16 -1.01 -29.50
C THR A 182 3.00 -0.16 -28.57
N ILE A 183 2.40 0.26 -27.47
CA ILE A 183 3.05 1.06 -26.44
C ILE A 183 3.39 0.17 -25.25
N ASP A 184 4.68 0.08 -24.94
CA ASP A 184 5.18 -0.71 -23.81
C ASP A 184 5.00 0.05 -22.49
N THR A 185 5.34 1.34 -22.49
CA THR A 185 5.20 2.20 -21.31
C THR A 185 4.97 3.65 -21.72
N LEU A 186 4.19 4.36 -20.89
CA LEU A 186 3.98 5.81 -20.95
C LEU A 186 4.22 6.37 -19.55
N GLN A 187 5.10 7.36 -19.43
CA GLN A 187 5.36 8.06 -18.17
C GLN A 187 5.27 9.56 -18.36
N ILE A 188 4.53 10.22 -17.49
CA ILE A 188 4.50 11.69 -17.41
C ILE A 188 5.76 12.15 -16.66
N LYS A 189 6.64 12.88 -17.33
CA LYS A 189 7.87 13.43 -16.75
C LYS A 189 7.57 14.70 -15.95
N GLU A 190 6.92 15.66 -16.60
CA GLU A 190 6.76 17.01 -16.08
C GLU A 190 5.44 17.60 -16.54
N ILE A 191 4.84 18.42 -15.68
CA ILE A 191 3.64 19.20 -15.96
C ILE A 191 3.98 20.63 -15.55
N ASP A 192 3.96 21.53 -16.52
CA ASP A 192 4.33 22.93 -16.35
C ASP A 192 3.19 23.82 -16.82
N ASP A 193 3.19 25.09 -16.41
CA ASP A 193 2.17 26.06 -16.77
C ASP A 193 2.79 27.43 -17.08
N ASP A 194 2.33 28.08 -18.16
CA ASP A 194 2.96 29.31 -18.63
C ASP A 194 2.66 30.52 -17.70
N ASN A 195 1.62 30.45 -16.87
CA ASN A 195 1.14 31.56 -16.06
C ASN A 195 1.52 31.45 -14.57
N GLY A 196 2.26 30.41 -14.17
CA GLY A 196 2.70 30.15 -12.79
C GLY A 196 1.60 29.73 -11.81
N TYR A 197 0.40 29.36 -12.27
CA TYR A 197 -0.72 28.89 -11.47
C TYR A 197 -0.35 27.70 -10.58
N ILE A 198 0.38 26.71 -11.11
CA ILE A 198 0.77 25.52 -10.34
C ILE A 198 1.71 25.92 -9.20
N ARG A 199 2.65 26.82 -9.47
CA ARG A 199 3.57 27.35 -8.47
C ARG A 199 2.86 28.15 -7.38
N ASP A 200 1.87 28.96 -7.75
CA ASP A 200 1.07 29.73 -6.80
C ASP A 200 0.17 28.85 -5.93
N LEU A 201 -0.42 27.79 -6.51
CA LEU A 201 -1.19 26.79 -5.77
C LEU A 201 -0.32 26.10 -4.71
N GLY A 202 0.90 25.69 -5.10
CA GLY A 202 1.87 25.08 -4.18
C GLY A 202 2.30 26.03 -3.05
N ARG A 203 2.38 27.34 -3.31
CA ARG A 203 2.71 28.35 -2.30
C ARG A 203 1.63 28.46 -1.22
N GLY A 204 0.36 28.39 -1.60
CA GLY A 204 -0.77 28.40 -0.66
C GLY A 204 -0.75 27.19 0.28
N GLU A 205 -0.58 25.99 -0.27
CA GLU A 205 -0.53 24.77 0.53
C GLU A 205 0.71 24.71 1.43
N ALA A 206 1.87 25.15 0.93
CA ALA A 206 3.08 25.27 1.75
C ALA A 206 2.89 26.22 2.93
N ALA A 207 2.22 27.36 2.73
CA ALA A 207 1.90 28.29 3.80
C ALA A 207 0.92 27.68 4.82
N ARG A 208 -0.11 26.96 4.36
CA ARG A 208 -1.06 26.26 5.22
C ARG A 208 -0.39 25.19 6.07
N VAL A 209 0.44 24.34 5.46
CA VAL A 209 1.20 23.30 6.16
C VAL A 209 2.13 23.93 7.19
N LYS A 210 2.82 25.03 6.84
CA LYS A 210 3.68 25.77 7.78
C LYS A 210 2.89 26.32 8.96
N GLN A 211 1.73 26.93 8.72
CA GLN A 211 0.86 27.46 9.77
C GLN A 211 0.37 26.35 10.71
N VAL A 212 -0.07 25.21 10.16
CA VAL A 212 -0.51 24.05 10.96
C VAL A 212 0.65 23.52 11.80
N ALA A 213 1.85 23.41 11.24
CA ALA A 213 3.05 23.00 11.97
C ALA A 213 3.39 23.98 13.11
N GLU A 214 3.34 25.29 12.86
CA GLU A 214 3.61 26.34 13.85
C GLU A 214 2.57 26.35 14.99
N ILE A 215 1.29 26.13 14.68
CA ILE A 215 0.24 25.96 15.69
C ILE A 215 0.50 24.70 16.52
N ALA A 216 0.80 23.57 15.88
CA ALA A 216 1.07 22.32 16.58
C ALA A 216 2.29 22.43 17.51
N GLU A 217 3.36 23.10 17.07
CA GLU A 217 4.54 23.39 17.89
C GLU A 217 4.20 24.33 19.05
N SER A 218 3.42 25.38 18.80
CA SER A 218 2.98 26.33 19.82
C SER A 218 2.12 25.66 20.90
N VAL A 219 1.16 24.81 20.50
CA VAL A 219 0.32 24.03 21.42
C VAL A 219 1.16 23.04 22.23
N SER A 220 2.09 22.33 21.57
CA SER A 220 2.99 21.41 22.26
C SER A 220 3.90 22.13 23.27
N ARG A 221 4.41 23.31 22.92
CA ARG A 221 5.20 24.17 23.82
C ARG A 221 4.36 24.67 24.99
N GLN A 222 3.14 25.15 24.76
CA GLN A 222 2.24 25.60 25.81
C GLN A 222 1.92 24.48 26.80
N ALA A 223 1.58 23.29 26.30
CA ALA A 223 1.31 22.12 27.16
C ALA A 223 2.55 21.72 27.98
N SER A 224 3.74 21.80 27.40
CA SER A 224 5.00 21.52 28.10
C SER A 224 5.31 22.55 29.18
N GLU A 225 5.09 23.83 28.91
CA GLU A 225 5.27 24.91 29.90
C GLU A 225 4.20 24.85 31.01
N GLU A 226 2.95 24.53 30.69
CA GLU A 226 1.90 24.35 31.68
C GLU A 226 2.19 23.17 32.62
N ALA A 227 2.62 22.04 32.06
CA ALA A 227 3.07 20.89 32.86
C ALA A 227 4.26 21.23 33.76
N ARG A 228 5.21 22.03 33.27
CA ARG A 228 6.35 22.52 34.05
C ARG A 228 5.91 23.47 35.18
N ILE A 229 5.04 24.43 34.89
CA ILE A 229 4.50 25.37 35.90
C ILE A 229 3.74 24.58 36.99
N ALA A 230 2.92 23.61 36.61
CA ALA A 230 2.21 22.76 37.56
C ALA A 230 3.17 21.95 38.45
N ALA A 231 4.25 21.40 37.88
CA ALA A 231 5.29 20.71 38.63
C ALA A 231 6.01 21.67 39.60
N ASP A 232 6.40 22.86 39.15
CA ASP A 232 7.06 23.88 39.97
C ASP A 232 6.16 24.36 41.12
N GLN A 233 4.86 24.53 40.86
CA GLN A 233 3.87 24.86 41.90
C GLN A 233 3.77 23.74 42.95
N ALA A 234 3.70 22.48 42.53
CA ALA A 234 3.64 21.34 43.46
C ALA A 234 4.89 21.25 44.35
N VAL A 235 6.08 21.55 43.79
CA VAL A 235 7.33 21.64 44.54
C VAL A 235 7.28 22.80 45.54
N ALA A 236 6.84 23.99 45.13
CA ALA A 236 6.74 25.15 46.00
C ALA A 236 5.74 24.94 47.15
N GLU A 237 4.61 24.30 46.89
CA GLU A 237 3.64 23.92 47.93
C GLU A 237 4.21 22.90 48.91
N SER A 238 4.93 21.90 48.40
CA SER A 238 5.60 20.90 49.23
C SER A 238 6.66 21.54 50.13
N GLN A 239 7.46 22.46 49.58
CA GLN A 239 8.46 23.21 50.34
C GLN A 239 7.80 24.08 51.42
N ARG A 240 6.73 24.80 51.08
CA ARG A 240 5.97 25.60 52.04
C ARG A 240 5.40 24.74 53.18
N LYS A 241 4.89 23.55 52.88
CA LYS A 241 4.39 22.61 53.91
C LYS A 241 5.53 22.14 54.82
N LEU A 242 6.70 21.82 54.26
CA LEU A 242 7.88 21.47 55.05
C LEU A 242 8.30 22.62 55.96
N ASP A 243 8.36 23.85 55.46
CA ASP A 243 8.76 25.02 56.24
C ASP A 243 7.78 25.31 57.38
N LEU A 244 6.46 25.23 57.12
CA LEU A 244 5.45 25.36 58.16
C LEU A 244 5.56 24.28 59.22
N ARG A 245 5.80 23.02 58.81
CA ARG A 245 5.94 21.91 59.74
C ARG A 245 7.20 22.06 60.59
N ASN A 246 8.30 22.50 60.00
CA ASN A 246 9.54 22.81 60.73
C ASN A 246 9.33 23.95 61.73
N ALA A 247 8.64 25.02 61.35
CA ALA A 247 8.31 26.12 62.26
C ALA A 247 7.41 25.68 63.43
N GLU A 248 6.45 24.78 63.16
CA GLU A 248 5.58 24.21 64.20
C GLU A 248 6.35 23.29 65.16
N ILE A 249 7.20 22.40 64.64
CA ILE A 249 8.10 21.57 65.44
C ILE A 249 9.02 22.44 66.29
N GLN A 250 9.56 23.52 65.73
CA GLN A 250 10.43 24.45 66.45
C GLN A 250 9.66 25.12 67.59
N LYS A 251 8.43 25.60 67.34
CA LYS A 251 7.56 26.18 68.37
C LYS A 251 7.25 25.19 69.50
N GLU A 252 6.91 23.94 69.16
CA GLU A 252 6.68 22.88 70.17
C GLU A 252 7.95 22.57 70.97
N THR A 253 9.09 22.49 70.29
CA THR A 253 10.41 22.26 70.91
C THR A 253 10.78 23.40 71.85
N ASP A 254 10.57 24.65 71.43
CA ASP A 254 10.86 25.83 72.23
C ASP A 254 9.93 25.94 73.44
N LYS A 255 8.65 25.56 73.29
CA LYS A 255 7.71 25.46 74.41
C LYS A 255 8.17 24.40 75.42
N ALA A 256 8.49 23.19 74.95
CA ALA A 256 8.95 22.11 75.82
C ALA A 256 10.28 22.46 76.52
N ARG A 257 11.20 23.14 75.82
CA ARG A 257 12.44 23.67 76.42
C ARG A 257 12.17 24.76 77.45
N ALA A 258 11.25 25.68 77.18
CA ALA A 258 10.89 26.73 78.14
C ALA A 258 10.24 26.15 79.40
N GLU A 259 9.36 25.15 79.27
CA GLU A 259 8.77 24.42 80.40
C GLU A 259 9.84 23.66 81.20
N ALA A 260 10.76 22.96 80.52
CA ALA A 260 11.88 22.28 81.17
C ALA A 260 12.84 23.27 81.87
N ALA A 261 13.11 24.42 81.27
CA ALA A 261 13.95 25.47 81.86
C ALA A 261 13.26 26.16 83.05
N ALA A 262 11.92 26.28 83.04
CA ALA A 262 11.15 26.81 84.16
C ALA A 262 10.98 25.80 85.31
N ALA A 263 11.05 24.48 85.02
CA ALA A 263 10.98 23.44 86.03
C ALA A 263 12.18 23.47 87.00
N ALA A 264 13.38 23.84 86.54
CA ALA A 264 14.56 23.93 87.39
C ALA A 264 14.45 24.98 88.53
N PRO A 265 14.14 26.27 88.26
CA PRO A 265 13.96 27.27 89.32
C PRO A 265 12.69 27.03 90.14
N LEU A 266 11.64 26.41 89.56
CA LEU A 266 10.45 26.03 90.32
C LEU A 266 10.76 24.91 91.31
N ALA A 267 11.53 23.89 90.90
CA ALA A 267 11.99 22.83 91.79
C ALA A 267 12.91 23.39 92.88
N GLU A 268 13.77 24.35 92.55
CA GLU A 268 14.60 25.05 93.54
C GLU A 268 13.76 25.88 94.51
N ALA A 269 12.72 26.59 94.03
CA ALA A 269 11.79 27.34 94.88
C ALA A 269 10.95 26.43 95.79
N ILE A 270 10.50 25.26 95.30
CA ILE A 270 9.81 24.25 96.10
C ILE A 270 10.77 23.67 97.15
N ALA A 271 12.01 23.34 96.77
CA ALA A 271 13.02 22.88 97.72
C ALA A 271 13.35 23.94 98.77
N GLN A 272 13.41 25.22 98.40
CA GLN A 272 13.58 26.32 99.35
C GLN A 272 12.38 26.49 100.28
N GLN A 273 11.14 26.38 99.77
CA GLN A 273 9.93 26.37 100.61
C GLN A 273 9.92 25.18 101.57
N GLU A 274 10.33 24.00 101.11
CA GLU A 274 10.45 22.80 101.94
C GLU A 274 11.55 22.99 102.99
N VAL A 275 12.69 23.60 102.65
CA VAL A 275 13.72 24.00 103.63
C VAL A 275 13.18 25.00 104.65
N VAL A 276 12.37 25.99 104.26
CA VAL A 276 11.74 26.94 105.19
C VAL A 276 10.72 26.22 106.09
N ALA A 277 9.90 25.33 105.55
CA ALA A 277 8.99 24.49 106.35
C ALA A 277 9.77 23.57 107.31
N GLN A 278 10.88 22.99 106.86
CA GLN A 278 11.80 22.23 107.70
C GLN A 278 12.45 23.12 108.76
N GLN A 279 12.73 24.40 108.45
CA GLN A 279 13.24 25.39 109.41
C GLN A 279 12.20 25.74 110.47
N GLU A 280 10.90 25.78 110.16
CA GLU A 280 9.84 25.94 111.16
C GLU A 280 9.77 24.72 112.09
N VAL A 281 9.86 23.51 111.54
CA VAL A 281 9.95 22.26 112.32
C VAL A 281 11.27 22.22 113.14
N THR A 282 12.36 22.76 112.59
CA THR A 282 13.67 22.87 113.26
C THR A 282 13.67 23.96 114.32
N ALA A 283 12.92 25.05 114.16
CA ALA A 283 12.70 26.06 115.19
C ALA A 283 11.94 25.46 116.38
N GLY A 284 10.97 24.58 116.13
CA GLY A 284 10.34 23.75 117.17
C GLY A 284 11.31 22.79 117.86
N LYS A 285 12.27 22.22 117.11
CA LYS A 285 13.34 21.35 117.66
C LYS A 285 14.50 22.10 118.31
N ARG A 286 14.72 23.39 118.04
CA ARG A 286 15.78 24.24 118.63
C ARG A 286 15.58 24.49 120.13
N VAL A 287 14.36 24.38 120.64
CA VAL A 287 14.11 24.38 122.10
C VAL A 287 14.55 23.05 122.74
N GLY A 288 14.65 21.96 121.97
CA GLY A 288 15.18 20.66 122.41
C GLY A 288 16.69 20.45 122.16
N LEU A 289 17.24 20.99 121.07
CA LEU A 289 18.65 20.79 120.67
C LEU A 289 19.66 21.80 121.25
N ARG A 290 19.20 22.84 121.97
CA ARG A 290 20.08 23.70 122.81
C ARG A 290 20.84 22.89 123.89
N LYS A 291 20.43 21.64 124.15
CA LYS A 291 21.06 20.72 125.10
C LYS A 291 22.06 19.73 124.47
N GLN A 292 22.20 19.68 123.14
CA GLN A 292 23.02 18.65 122.46
C GLN A 292 24.05 19.19 121.46
N GLU A 293 24.08 20.49 121.18
CA GLU A 293 25.04 21.11 120.24
C GLU A 293 26.33 21.63 120.89
N LEU A 294 26.59 21.35 122.17
CA LEU A 294 27.89 21.67 122.77
C LEU A 294 29.00 20.63 122.46
N ASP A 295 28.76 19.64 121.60
CA ASP A 295 29.63 18.45 121.54
C ASP A 295 30.05 17.96 120.15
N ALA A 296 29.92 18.76 119.08
CA ALA A 296 30.35 18.27 117.76
C ALA A 296 30.82 19.35 116.77
N GLU A 297 31.58 20.34 117.23
CA GLU A 297 32.33 21.26 116.34
C GLU A 297 33.80 20.83 116.21
N ILE A 298 34.07 19.56 115.92
CA ILE A 298 35.39 19.09 115.47
C ILE A 298 35.19 17.94 114.46
N ARG A 299 34.87 18.28 113.20
CA ARG A 299 35.05 17.34 112.07
C ARG A 299 35.04 17.98 110.67
N ALA A 300 35.42 19.24 110.54
CA ALA A 300 35.33 19.98 109.26
C ALA A 300 36.69 20.29 108.59
N VAL A 301 37.75 19.52 108.86
CA VAL A 301 39.11 19.84 108.33
C VAL A 301 39.70 18.73 107.44
N ALA A 302 38.95 17.68 107.06
CA ALA A 302 39.54 16.56 106.31
C ALA A 302 39.28 16.52 104.78
N ASP A 303 38.27 17.21 104.23
CA ASP A 303 37.82 16.90 102.84
C ASP A 303 38.37 17.83 101.73
N ALA A 304 39.20 18.82 102.07
CA ALA A 304 39.68 19.81 101.10
C ALA A 304 40.62 19.23 100.02
N GLN A 305 41.21 18.05 100.24
CA GLN A 305 42.12 17.44 99.26
C GLN A 305 41.43 16.45 98.32
N ALA A 306 40.33 15.80 98.74
CA ALA A 306 39.58 14.84 97.92
C ALA A 306 38.86 15.49 96.73
N TYR A 307 38.37 16.72 96.89
CA TYR A 307 37.64 17.45 95.86
C TYR A 307 38.50 17.79 94.62
N SER A 308 39.80 18.05 94.82
CA SER A 308 40.72 18.44 93.75
C SER A 308 41.14 17.28 92.84
N ILE A 309 41.20 16.06 93.39
CA ILE A 309 41.53 14.84 92.65
C ILE A 309 40.31 14.37 91.85
N ALA A 310 39.11 14.46 92.42
CA ALA A 310 37.86 14.14 91.73
C ALA A 310 37.61 15.05 90.51
N LYS A 311 37.87 16.36 90.63
CA LYS A 311 37.65 17.31 89.52
C LYS A 311 38.62 17.15 88.35
N LYS A 312 39.86 16.69 88.60
CA LYS A 312 40.80 16.37 87.50
C LYS A 312 40.43 15.08 86.78
N ALA A 313 40.01 14.04 87.50
CA ALA A 313 39.52 12.80 86.90
C ALA A 313 38.23 13.00 86.08
N GLU A 314 37.35 13.91 86.51
CA GLU A 314 36.13 14.28 85.79
C GLU A 314 36.42 15.06 84.49
N ALA A 315 37.44 15.93 84.50
CA ALA A 315 37.88 16.65 83.30
C ALA A 315 38.47 15.70 82.23
N ASP A 316 39.28 14.73 82.64
CA ASP A 316 39.86 13.73 81.73
C ASP A 316 38.80 12.75 81.20
N ALA A 317 37.82 12.37 82.04
CA ALA A 317 36.67 11.57 81.60
C ALA A 317 35.81 12.31 80.57
N THR A 318 35.55 13.60 80.79
CA THR A 318 34.76 14.44 79.88
C THR A 318 35.48 14.68 78.56
N ALA A 319 36.81 14.84 78.57
CA ALA A 319 37.61 14.95 77.35
C ALA A 319 37.59 13.67 76.51
N SER A 320 37.63 12.49 77.14
CA SER A 320 37.53 11.20 76.43
C SER A 320 36.15 10.98 75.81
N VAL A 321 35.08 11.40 76.50
CA VAL A 321 33.70 11.30 76.01
C VAL A 321 33.47 12.29 74.86
N ALA A 322 34.04 13.50 74.93
CA ALA A 322 33.99 14.47 73.84
C ALA A 322 34.69 13.97 72.57
N ALA A 323 35.86 13.33 72.71
CA ALA A 323 36.58 12.72 71.58
C ALA A 323 35.82 11.51 71.00
N ALA A 324 35.24 10.65 71.84
CA ALA A 324 34.43 9.52 71.41
C ALA A 324 33.13 9.95 70.71
N ASN A 325 32.51 11.04 71.16
CA ASN A 325 31.33 11.62 70.52
C ASN A 325 31.66 12.26 69.17
N ALA A 326 32.80 12.95 69.05
CA ALA A 326 33.26 13.52 67.78
C ALA A 326 33.52 12.44 66.69
N ASP A 327 34.13 11.30 67.07
CA ASP A 327 34.30 10.16 66.15
C ASP A 327 32.95 9.51 65.78
N ARG A 328 32.03 9.40 66.74
CA ARG A 328 30.67 8.90 66.48
C ARG A 328 29.92 9.79 65.50
N ASP A 329 29.98 11.10 65.68
CA ASP A 329 29.27 12.08 64.87
C ASP A 329 29.88 12.16 63.46
N SER A 330 31.20 12.01 63.32
CA SER A 330 31.87 11.91 62.02
C SER A 330 31.48 10.63 61.27
N ARG A 331 31.39 9.49 61.96
CA ARG A 331 30.93 8.23 61.33
C ARG A 331 29.45 8.32 60.95
N ARG A 332 28.63 8.94 61.79
CA ARG A 332 27.21 9.15 61.51
C ARG A 332 26.99 10.06 60.30
N SER A 333 27.71 11.18 60.21
CA SER A 333 27.60 12.09 59.05
C SER A 333 28.08 11.43 57.76
N SER A 334 29.14 10.60 57.81
CA SER A 334 29.60 9.83 56.65
C SER A 334 28.61 8.74 56.23
N ALA A 335 27.94 8.09 57.17
CA ALA A 335 26.90 7.10 56.88
C ALA A 335 25.64 7.76 56.28
N GLU A 336 25.21 8.90 56.82
CA GLU A 336 24.09 9.69 56.31
C GLU A 336 24.39 10.25 54.90
N ALA A 337 25.63 10.65 54.61
CA ALA A 337 26.05 11.06 53.26
C ALA A 337 25.97 9.91 52.23
N ILE A 338 26.39 8.70 52.62
CA ILE A 338 26.30 7.51 51.77
C ILE A 338 24.85 7.09 51.54
N GLU A 339 23.98 7.16 52.57
CA GLU A 339 22.55 6.89 52.40
C GLU A 339 21.86 7.92 51.49
N ALA A 340 22.23 9.20 51.59
CA ALA A 340 21.72 10.26 50.73
C ALA A 340 22.14 10.07 49.27
N GLU A 341 23.39 9.69 48.99
CA GLU A 341 23.83 9.32 47.64
C GLU A 341 23.11 8.07 47.12
N GLY A 342 22.91 7.05 47.97
CA GLY A 342 22.18 5.84 47.61
C GLY A 342 20.68 6.07 47.33
N LEU A 343 20.06 7.05 47.98
CA LEU A 343 18.70 7.50 47.70
C LEU A 343 18.64 8.30 46.39
N ALA A 344 19.59 9.20 46.14
CA ALA A 344 19.67 9.95 44.89
C ALA A 344 19.87 9.04 43.67
N GLU A 345 20.74 8.03 43.79
CA GLU A 345 20.98 7.05 42.73
C GLU A 345 19.77 6.13 42.50
N ARG A 346 19.08 5.70 43.57
CA ARG A 346 17.82 4.95 43.44
C ARG A 346 16.73 5.76 42.76
N ASN A 347 16.61 7.05 43.08
CA ASN A 347 15.66 7.94 42.42
C ASN A 347 16.00 8.12 40.93
N ARG A 348 17.28 8.33 40.56
CA ARG A 348 17.69 8.39 39.14
C ARG A 348 17.33 7.12 38.38
N ARG A 349 17.59 5.94 38.96
CA ARG A 349 17.25 4.67 38.32
C ARG A 349 15.74 4.46 38.19
N ARG A 350 14.97 4.87 39.20
CA ARG A 350 13.51 4.80 39.16
C ARG A 350 12.94 5.73 38.09
N SER A 351 13.40 6.98 38.03
CA SER A 351 12.98 7.93 36.99
C SER A 351 13.36 7.47 35.58
N ALA A 352 14.54 6.86 35.42
CA ALA A 352 14.95 6.26 34.15
C ALA A 352 14.08 5.06 33.76
N ALA A 353 13.70 4.20 34.72
CA ALA A 353 12.80 3.08 34.47
C ALA A 353 11.38 3.54 34.11
N GLU A 354 10.84 4.54 34.82
CA GLU A 354 9.53 5.14 34.55
C GLU A 354 9.50 5.85 33.18
N ALA A 355 10.60 6.47 32.75
CA ALA A 355 10.72 7.07 31.42
C ALA A 355 10.67 6.02 30.29
N VAL A 356 11.35 4.87 30.47
CA VAL A 356 11.33 3.77 29.50
C VAL A 356 9.94 3.11 29.42
N GLU A 357 9.23 2.97 30.55
CA GLU A 357 7.85 2.46 30.54
C GLU A 357 6.88 3.43 29.85
N ALA A 358 7.03 4.75 30.07
CA ALA A 358 6.22 5.77 29.42
C ALA A 358 6.41 5.79 27.89
N GLU A 359 7.65 5.63 27.42
CA GLU A 359 7.94 5.48 25.97
C GLU A 359 7.31 4.20 25.40
N GLY A 360 7.39 3.09 26.12
CA GLY A 360 6.78 1.82 25.71
C GLY A 360 5.25 1.88 25.58
N LEU A 361 4.57 2.58 26.50
CA LEU A 361 3.13 2.83 26.44
C LEU A 361 2.73 3.71 25.25
N SER A 362 3.51 4.75 24.95
CA SER A 362 3.25 5.63 23.80
C SER A 362 3.40 4.89 22.48
N GLU A 363 4.43 4.05 22.37
CA GLU A 363 4.68 3.22 21.18
C GLU A 363 3.59 2.15 20.99
N LYS A 364 3.14 1.53 22.09
CA LYS A 364 1.99 0.61 22.06
C LYS A 364 0.72 1.31 21.59
N ASN A 365 0.43 2.52 22.09
CA ASN A 365 -0.73 3.30 21.69
C ASN A 365 -0.66 3.73 20.21
N ARG A 366 0.52 4.09 19.69
CA ARG A 366 0.71 4.36 18.25
C ARG A 366 0.41 3.13 17.40
N ARG A 367 0.86 1.95 17.82
CA ARG A 367 0.60 0.70 17.08
C ARG A 367 -0.87 0.32 17.10
N ILE A 368 -1.57 0.52 18.22
CA ILE A 368 -3.02 0.29 18.33
C ILE A 368 -3.77 1.25 17.42
N ALA A 369 -3.45 2.56 17.47
CA ALA A 369 -4.07 3.56 16.60
C ALA A 369 -3.82 3.29 15.11
N ALA A 370 -2.61 2.83 14.75
CA ALA A 370 -2.30 2.45 13.37
C ALA A 370 -3.06 1.19 12.92
N ALA A 371 -3.26 0.21 13.81
CA ALA A 371 -4.04 -0.99 13.51
C ALA A 371 -5.54 -0.68 13.35
N GLU A 372 -6.09 0.20 14.19
CA GLU A 372 -7.47 0.66 14.09
C GLU A 372 -7.72 1.47 12.81
N ALA A 373 -6.78 2.33 12.42
CA ALA A 373 -6.84 3.07 11.15
C ALA A 373 -6.85 2.12 9.95
N LEU A 374 -5.98 1.10 9.94
CA LEU A 374 -5.92 0.11 8.87
C LEU A 374 -7.21 -0.73 8.79
N GLN A 375 -7.80 -1.08 9.92
CA GLN A 375 -9.05 -1.82 9.96
C GLN A 375 -10.22 -0.98 9.43
N ALA A 376 -10.28 0.30 9.80
CA ALA A 376 -11.30 1.23 9.29
C ALA A 376 -11.19 1.45 7.78
N GLU A 377 -9.96 1.55 7.24
CA GLU A 377 -9.71 1.61 5.79
C GLU A 377 -10.16 0.32 5.09
N GLY A 378 -9.81 -0.85 5.64
CA GLY A 378 -10.23 -2.15 5.10
C GLY A 378 -11.76 -2.34 5.10
N GLU A 379 -12.45 -1.89 6.15
CA GLU A 379 -13.91 -1.93 6.22
C GLU A 379 -14.57 -0.98 5.21
N ALA A 380 -14.00 0.21 4.99
CA ALA A 380 -14.45 1.16 3.98
C ALA A 380 -14.25 0.63 2.55
N GLU A 381 -13.11 0.01 2.25
CA GLU A 381 -12.86 -0.65 0.96
C GLU A 381 -13.81 -1.82 0.74
N ALA A 382 -14.01 -2.68 1.75
CA ALA A 382 -14.95 -3.80 1.66
C ALA A 382 -16.40 -3.33 1.46
N ALA A 383 -16.80 -2.22 2.07
CA ALA A 383 -18.11 -1.61 1.87
C ALA A 383 -18.25 -1.03 0.45
N SER A 384 -17.21 -0.38 -0.08
CA SER A 384 -17.17 0.14 -1.45
C SER A 384 -17.29 -0.99 -2.48
N ILE A 385 -16.54 -2.08 -2.30
CA ILE A 385 -16.61 -3.25 -3.18
C ILE A 385 -18.00 -3.91 -3.12
N ARG A 386 -18.60 -4.04 -1.93
CA ARG A 386 -19.97 -4.56 -1.78
C ARG A 386 -21.01 -3.67 -2.46
N ALA A 387 -20.91 -2.35 -2.30
CA ALA A 387 -21.80 -1.39 -2.95
C ALA A 387 -21.69 -1.47 -4.48
N ARG A 388 -20.46 -1.53 -5.01
CA ARG A 388 -20.21 -1.70 -6.44
C ARG A 388 -20.72 -3.03 -6.97
N GLY A 389 -20.47 -4.13 -6.26
CA GLY A 389 -20.96 -5.45 -6.65
C GLY A 389 -22.49 -5.53 -6.67
N ASN A 390 -23.17 -4.90 -5.71
CA ASN A 390 -24.62 -4.82 -5.69
C ASN A 390 -25.15 -3.97 -6.87
N ALA A 391 -24.51 -2.84 -7.16
CA ALA A 391 -24.89 -1.99 -8.30
C ALA A 391 -24.69 -2.70 -9.65
N GLU A 392 -23.61 -3.47 -9.81
CA GLU A 392 -23.36 -4.26 -11.03
C GLU A 392 -24.37 -5.42 -11.16
N ALA A 393 -24.72 -6.08 -10.05
CA ALA A 393 -25.74 -7.12 -10.02
C ALA A 393 -27.13 -6.57 -10.38
N GLU A 394 -27.51 -5.41 -9.82
CA GLU A 394 -28.79 -4.74 -10.08
C GLU A 394 -28.87 -4.21 -11.52
N ALA A 395 -27.78 -3.65 -12.05
CA ALA A 395 -27.70 -3.24 -13.45
C ALA A 395 -27.82 -4.44 -14.40
N THR A 396 -27.21 -5.58 -14.06
CA THR A 396 -27.32 -6.80 -14.86
C THR A 396 -28.72 -7.39 -14.81
N ARG A 397 -29.37 -7.35 -13.64
CA ARG A 397 -30.77 -7.77 -13.46
C ARG A 397 -31.73 -6.89 -14.25
N SER A 398 -31.56 -5.58 -14.20
CA SER A 398 -32.37 -4.63 -14.97
C SER A 398 -32.19 -4.82 -16.48
N ARG A 399 -30.96 -5.11 -16.95
CA ARG A 399 -30.72 -5.48 -18.36
C ARG A 399 -31.40 -6.79 -18.74
N ALA A 400 -31.39 -7.80 -17.86
CA ALA A 400 -32.08 -9.05 -18.10
C ALA A 400 -33.61 -8.87 -18.19
N GLU A 401 -34.20 -8.08 -17.28
CA GLU A 401 -35.63 -7.76 -17.28
C GLU A 401 -36.04 -6.92 -18.52
N ALA A 402 -35.19 -6.00 -18.97
CA ALA A 402 -35.40 -5.22 -20.19
C ALA A 402 -35.35 -6.10 -21.46
N LEU A 403 -34.46 -7.10 -21.49
CA LEU A 403 -34.39 -8.07 -22.57
C LEU A 403 -35.61 -9.01 -22.57
N GLU A 404 -36.14 -9.41 -21.41
CA GLU A 404 -37.38 -10.19 -21.34
C GLU A 404 -38.60 -9.44 -21.88
N GLN A 405 -38.76 -8.15 -21.55
CA GLN A 405 -39.90 -7.34 -22.00
C GLN A 405 -39.81 -6.93 -23.49
N GLY A 406 -38.59 -6.87 -24.05
CA GLY A 406 -38.33 -6.48 -25.44
C GLY A 406 -37.99 -7.61 -26.41
N ALA A 407 -37.85 -8.85 -25.92
CA ALA A 407 -37.36 -10.00 -26.71
C ALA A 407 -38.19 -10.23 -27.98
N GLY A 408 -39.52 -10.08 -27.92
CA GLY A 408 -40.41 -10.35 -29.04
C GLY A 408 -40.29 -9.39 -30.22
N ASP A 409 -39.87 -8.13 -30.00
CA ASP A 409 -39.71 -7.12 -31.05
C ASP A 409 -38.25 -7.05 -31.54
N LEU A 410 -37.27 -7.21 -30.64
CA LEU A 410 -35.85 -7.32 -31.00
C LEU A 410 -35.55 -8.58 -31.81
N LEU A 411 -36.12 -9.74 -31.45
CA LEU A 411 -35.99 -10.97 -32.25
C LEU A 411 -36.61 -10.80 -33.64
N ARG A 412 -37.74 -10.10 -33.77
CA ARG A 412 -38.35 -9.82 -35.10
C ARG A 412 -37.47 -8.91 -35.94
N GLN A 413 -36.91 -7.84 -35.38
CA GLN A 413 -35.97 -6.96 -36.10
C GLN A 413 -34.68 -7.67 -36.48
N GLN A 414 -34.12 -8.48 -35.58
CA GLN A 414 -32.87 -9.18 -35.80
C GLN A 414 -33.02 -10.34 -36.79
N VAL A 415 -34.16 -11.05 -36.77
CA VAL A 415 -34.52 -12.06 -37.79
C VAL A 415 -34.79 -11.40 -39.14
N ILE A 416 -35.44 -10.23 -39.20
CA ILE A 416 -35.63 -9.48 -40.46
C ILE A 416 -34.28 -8.98 -41.03
N ALA A 417 -33.35 -8.55 -40.18
CA ALA A 417 -32.02 -8.14 -40.60
C ALA A 417 -31.13 -9.32 -41.04
N GLN A 418 -31.30 -10.50 -40.43
CA GLN A 418 -30.54 -11.73 -40.74
C GLN A 418 -31.23 -12.61 -41.79
N LEU A 419 -32.47 -12.31 -42.16
CA LEU A 419 -33.27 -13.02 -43.16
C LEU A 419 -32.53 -13.20 -44.51
N PRO A 420 -31.76 -12.22 -45.02
CA PRO A 420 -30.97 -12.39 -46.24
C PRO A 420 -29.87 -13.46 -46.11
N GLU A 421 -29.19 -13.54 -44.95
CA GLU A 421 -28.16 -14.54 -44.66
C GLU A 421 -28.79 -15.94 -44.52
N ILE A 422 -29.94 -16.05 -43.87
CA ILE A 422 -30.67 -17.32 -43.72
C ILE A 422 -31.19 -17.82 -45.07
N VAL A 423 -31.72 -16.94 -45.92
CA VAL A 423 -32.14 -17.31 -47.29
C VAL A 423 -30.95 -17.69 -48.15
N ARG A 424 -29.80 -17.04 -47.99
CA ARG A 424 -28.53 -17.41 -48.65
C ARG A 424 -28.01 -18.78 -48.21
N ALA A 425 -28.03 -19.06 -46.90
CA ALA A 425 -27.63 -20.35 -46.34
C ALA A 425 -28.62 -21.48 -46.68
N ALA A 426 -29.92 -21.20 -46.73
CA ALA A 426 -30.94 -22.17 -47.12
C ALA A 426 -30.96 -22.45 -48.64
N SER A 427 -30.49 -21.50 -49.46
CA SER A 427 -30.37 -21.67 -50.91
C SER A 427 -29.03 -22.26 -51.36
N GLU A 428 -28.01 -22.32 -50.50
CA GLU A 428 -26.71 -22.94 -50.77
C GLU A 428 -26.81 -24.44 -51.15
N PRO A 429 -27.64 -25.28 -50.47
CA PRO A 429 -27.90 -26.66 -50.87
C PRO A 429 -28.78 -26.78 -52.12
N LEU A 430 -29.64 -25.79 -52.40
CA LEU A 430 -30.51 -25.78 -53.59
C LEU A 430 -29.75 -25.30 -54.84
N ALA A 431 -28.77 -24.41 -54.68
CA ALA A 431 -27.89 -23.93 -55.74
C ALA A 431 -26.86 -24.98 -56.20
N SER A 432 -26.63 -26.03 -55.39
CA SER A 432 -25.73 -27.14 -55.69
C SER A 432 -26.40 -28.34 -56.36
N ILE A 433 -27.74 -28.35 -56.52
CA ILE A 433 -28.46 -29.40 -57.25
C ILE A 433 -28.89 -28.85 -58.62
N SER A 434 -27.97 -28.81 -59.59
CA SER A 434 -28.28 -28.44 -60.97
C SER A 434 -28.52 -29.62 -61.91
N ASN A 435 -28.28 -30.87 -61.48
CA ASN A 435 -28.61 -32.08 -62.26
C ASN A 435 -28.81 -33.27 -61.31
N MET A 436 -30.06 -33.63 -61.03
CA MET A 436 -30.41 -34.96 -60.53
C MET A 436 -31.13 -35.71 -61.65
N THR A 437 -30.37 -36.43 -62.47
CA THR A 437 -30.95 -37.44 -63.36
C THR A 437 -31.24 -38.67 -62.52
N VAL A 438 -32.51 -38.89 -62.20
CA VAL A 438 -32.98 -40.15 -61.61
C VAL A 438 -32.90 -41.22 -62.70
N ILE A 439 -31.91 -42.10 -62.60
CA ILE A 439 -31.94 -43.40 -63.28
C ILE A 439 -32.24 -44.44 -62.21
N SER A 440 -33.50 -44.84 -62.17
CA SER A 440 -33.93 -46.08 -61.54
C SER A 440 -34.89 -46.77 -62.49
N SER A 441 -34.41 -47.82 -63.15
CA SER A 441 -35.29 -48.92 -63.53
C SER A 441 -35.72 -49.60 -62.24
N ASP A 442 -37.02 -49.79 -62.09
CA ASP A 442 -37.74 -50.35 -60.93
C ASP A 442 -37.93 -49.40 -59.74
N GLY A 443 -39.09 -48.74 -59.75
CA GLY A 443 -39.54 -47.86 -58.70
C GLY A 443 -39.75 -48.59 -57.36
N LYS A 444 -38.95 -48.21 -56.37
CA LYS A 444 -39.24 -48.14 -54.91
C LYS A 444 -37.96 -47.67 -54.20
N GLY A 445 -37.81 -46.36 -53.99
CA GLY A 445 -36.58 -45.75 -53.46
C GLY A 445 -36.79 -44.62 -52.46
N SER A 446 -37.99 -44.43 -51.90
CA SER A 446 -38.30 -43.33 -50.97
C SER A 446 -38.24 -43.70 -49.49
N GLU A 447 -37.98 -44.96 -49.14
CA GLU A 447 -38.22 -45.46 -47.78
C GLU A 447 -36.95 -45.69 -46.94
N GLN A 448 -35.75 -45.61 -47.53
CA GLN A 448 -34.48 -45.76 -46.79
C GLN A 448 -33.79 -44.45 -46.39
N VAL A 449 -34.26 -43.30 -46.88
CA VAL A 449 -33.67 -41.99 -46.51
C VAL A 449 -34.33 -41.41 -45.24
N GLY A 450 -35.62 -41.70 -45.01
CA GLY A 450 -36.35 -41.20 -43.84
C GLY A 450 -35.89 -41.79 -42.50
N GLN A 451 -35.45 -43.05 -42.48
CA GLN A 451 -35.05 -43.71 -41.23
C GLN A 451 -33.69 -43.22 -40.71
N ASN A 452 -32.72 -42.94 -41.58
CA ASN A 452 -31.39 -42.48 -41.15
C ASN A 452 -31.39 -41.04 -40.64
N VAL A 453 -32.28 -40.17 -41.13
CA VAL A 453 -32.39 -38.77 -40.67
C VAL A 453 -33.11 -38.70 -39.31
N ALA A 454 -34.13 -39.54 -39.10
CA ALA A 454 -34.86 -39.59 -37.83
C ALA A 454 -33.95 -40.02 -36.66
N THR A 455 -33.12 -41.06 -36.86
CA THR A 455 -32.22 -41.58 -35.82
C THR A 455 -31.06 -40.63 -35.49
N GLN A 456 -30.56 -39.89 -36.49
CA GLN A 456 -29.51 -38.88 -36.28
C GLN A 456 -30.03 -37.68 -35.47
N LEU A 457 -31.26 -37.23 -35.73
CA LEU A 457 -31.89 -36.14 -34.98
C LEU A 457 -32.19 -36.51 -33.52
N THR A 458 -32.54 -37.76 -33.24
CA THR A 458 -32.76 -38.22 -31.86
C THR A 458 -31.46 -38.23 -31.06
N THR A 459 -30.35 -38.64 -31.69
CA THR A 459 -29.03 -38.71 -31.05
C THR A 459 -28.47 -37.32 -30.74
N VAL A 460 -28.70 -36.34 -31.63
CA VAL A 460 -28.29 -34.95 -31.41
C VAL A 460 -29.11 -34.29 -30.30
N ASN A 461 -30.41 -34.57 -30.22
CA ASN A 461 -31.25 -34.04 -29.11
C ASN A 461 -30.81 -34.61 -27.75
N GLN A 462 -30.40 -35.88 -27.69
CA GLN A 462 -29.93 -36.51 -26.46
C GLN A 462 -28.59 -35.92 -25.96
N ILE A 463 -27.65 -35.67 -26.87
CA ILE A 463 -26.34 -35.07 -26.55
C ILE A 463 -26.50 -33.63 -26.04
N LEU A 464 -27.42 -32.86 -26.65
CA LEU A 464 -27.70 -31.49 -26.21
C LEU A 464 -28.41 -31.44 -24.84
N LYS A 465 -29.28 -32.41 -24.55
CA LYS A 465 -29.91 -32.57 -23.24
C LYS A 465 -28.90 -32.93 -22.14
N ASP A 466 -27.94 -33.81 -22.44
CA ASP A 466 -26.91 -34.24 -21.48
C ASP A 466 -25.84 -33.17 -21.23
N LEU A 467 -25.53 -32.32 -22.22
CA LEU A 467 -24.52 -31.26 -22.08
C LEU A 467 -25.07 -29.93 -21.55
N VAL A 468 -26.32 -29.58 -21.88
CA VAL A 468 -26.85 -28.23 -21.64
C VAL A 468 -28.12 -28.26 -20.77
N GLY A 469 -28.73 -29.43 -20.55
CA GLY A 469 -29.94 -29.58 -19.74
C GLY A 469 -31.21 -29.06 -20.41
N ILE A 470 -31.17 -28.79 -21.72
CA ILE A 470 -32.23 -28.14 -22.48
C ILE A 470 -32.78 -29.14 -23.52
N ASP A 471 -34.07 -29.44 -23.45
CA ASP A 471 -34.75 -30.30 -24.41
C ASP A 471 -35.37 -29.45 -25.54
N ILE A 472 -35.02 -29.75 -26.79
CA ILE A 472 -35.50 -29.00 -27.96
C ILE A 472 -37.02 -29.17 -28.13
N SER A 473 -37.58 -30.30 -27.69
CA SER A 473 -39.03 -30.51 -27.69
C SER A 473 -39.78 -29.57 -26.75
N ASP A 474 -39.15 -29.10 -25.66
CA ASP A 474 -39.74 -28.14 -24.72
C ASP A 474 -39.64 -26.69 -25.22
N ILE A 475 -38.62 -26.39 -26.03
CA ILE A 475 -38.48 -25.11 -26.75
C ILE A 475 -39.55 -25.00 -27.84
N ILE A 476 -39.75 -26.06 -28.63
CA ILE A 476 -40.71 -26.05 -29.74
C ILE A 476 -42.17 -26.00 -29.26
N THR A 477 -42.48 -26.60 -28.10
CA THR A 477 -43.81 -26.54 -27.49
C THR A 477 -44.02 -25.30 -26.61
N GLY A 478 -43.03 -24.41 -26.51
CA GLY A 478 -43.15 -23.11 -25.85
C GLY A 478 -43.34 -23.17 -24.33
N ARG A 479 -42.93 -24.27 -23.66
CA ARG A 479 -43.09 -24.42 -22.20
C ARG A 479 -41.90 -23.92 -21.39
N MET A 480 -40.85 -23.40 -22.02
CA MET A 480 -39.68 -22.86 -21.31
C MET A 480 -39.90 -21.39 -20.92
N THR A 481 -40.73 -21.16 -19.91
CA THR A 481 -40.83 -19.88 -19.19
C THR A 481 -39.93 -19.91 -17.96
N GLY A 482 -38.94 -19.02 -17.90
CA GLY A 482 -38.39 -18.42 -16.67
C GLY A 482 -37.49 -19.23 -15.72
N GLU A 483 -37.59 -20.56 -15.64
CA GLU A 483 -36.98 -21.27 -14.48
C GLU A 483 -35.56 -21.84 -14.74
N ALA A 484 -35.14 -22.02 -15.99
CA ALA A 484 -33.85 -22.65 -16.30
C ALA A 484 -32.63 -21.70 -16.27
N ILE A 485 -32.84 -20.39 -16.47
CA ILE A 485 -31.74 -19.42 -16.50
C ILE A 485 -31.27 -19.04 -15.08
N GLY A 486 -32.12 -19.23 -14.05
CA GLY A 486 -31.79 -18.94 -12.66
C GLY A 486 -30.87 -19.96 -11.98
N LYS A 487 -30.76 -21.21 -12.48
CA LYS A 487 -29.95 -22.26 -11.83
C LYS A 487 -28.51 -22.36 -12.35
N GLY A 488 -28.19 -21.82 -13.53
CA GLY A 488 -26.83 -21.85 -14.09
C GLY A 488 -25.84 -20.90 -13.40
N ILE A 489 -26.34 -19.86 -12.74
CA ILE A 489 -25.54 -18.83 -12.05
C ILE A 489 -25.32 -19.10 -10.56
N ALA A 490 -25.96 -20.13 -9.99
CA ALA A 490 -25.82 -20.49 -8.56
C ALA A 490 -24.78 -21.61 -8.28
N GLY A 491 -24.07 -22.10 -9.30
CA GLY A 491 -23.19 -23.27 -9.20
C GLY A 491 -21.71 -23.00 -8.89
N VAL A 492 -21.26 -21.75 -8.77
CA VAL A 492 -19.87 -21.44 -8.44
C VAL A 492 -19.71 -21.30 -6.93
N GLN A 493 -19.38 -22.43 -6.30
CA GLN A 493 -18.99 -22.53 -4.89
C GLN A 493 -17.70 -21.71 -4.64
N PRO A 494 -17.64 -20.85 -3.60
CA PRO A 494 -16.39 -20.20 -3.19
C PRO A 494 -15.45 -21.19 -2.48
N ALA A 495 -14.16 -21.10 -2.82
CA ALA A 495 -13.08 -21.88 -2.21
C ALA A 495 -12.92 -21.53 -0.71
N ALA A 496 -12.57 -22.56 0.07
CA ALA A 496 -12.55 -22.58 1.52
C ALA A 496 -11.53 -21.62 2.18
N ALA A 497 -11.97 -20.95 3.25
CA ALA A 497 -11.11 -20.30 4.25
C ALA A 497 -10.79 -21.27 5.41
N PRO A 498 -9.65 -21.13 6.12
CA PRO A 498 -9.25 -22.03 7.18
C PRO A 498 -10.04 -21.80 8.48
N ARG A 499 -10.24 -22.90 9.23
CA ARG A 499 -11.05 -22.99 10.45
C ARG A 499 -10.44 -22.24 11.63
N SER A 500 -11.23 -21.42 12.31
CA SER A 500 -11.03 -21.07 13.72
C SER A 500 -12.18 -21.65 14.57
N THR A 501 -11.81 -22.21 15.72
CA THR A 501 -12.65 -22.92 16.70
C THR A 501 -13.61 -21.99 17.46
N PRO A 502 -14.76 -22.49 17.96
CA PRO A 502 -15.71 -21.66 18.71
C PRO A 502 -15.28 -21.49 20.17
N ALA A 503 -15.30 -20.24 20.65
CA ALA A 503 -15.26 -19.92 22.07
C ALA A 503 -16.69 -19.78 22.62
N THR A 504 -16.89 -20.39 23.79
CA THR A 504 -18.11 -20.57 24.56
C THR A 504 -18.88 -19.28 24.86
N THR A 505 -20.19 -19.32 24.63
CA THR A 505 -21.18 -18.38 25.16
C THR A 505 -21.34 -18.56 26.67
N SER A 506 -21.03 -17.53 27.46
CA SER A 506 -21.54 -17.37 28.82
C SER A 506 -22.77 -16.45 28.80
N LYS A 507 -23.84 -17.00 29.36
CA LYS A 507 -25.18 -16.48 29.68
C LYS A 507 -25.25 -15.01 30.16
N PRO A 508 -26.37 -14.29 29.93
CA PRO A 508 -26.67 -13.05 30.64
C PRO A 508 -27.45 -13.35 31.93
N ASP A 509 -27.03 -12.79 33.05
CA ASP A 509 -27.87 -12.57 34.24
C ASP A 509 -27.25 -11.39 35.03
N ALA A 510 -28.09 -10.38 35.31
CA ALA A 510 -27.88 -9.13 36.08
C ALA A 510 -27.29 -7.90 35.35
#